data_AF-A0A8X7WSA1-F1
#
_entry.id   AF-A0A8X7WSA1-F1
#
_cell.length_a   1.000
_cell.length_b   1.000
_cell.length_c   1.000
_cell.angle_alpha   90.00
_cell.angle_beta   90.00
_cell.angle_gamma   90.00
#
_symmetry.space_group_name_H-M   'P 1'
#
loop_
_entity.id
_entity.type
_entity.pdbx_description
1 polymer ?
#
loop_
_entity_poly.entity_id
_entity_poly.type
_entity_poly.pdbx_seq_one_letter_code
_entity_poly.pdbx_strand_id
1 'polypeptide(L)'
;MSYFENLQEFPHALERITELCLTDTEIQEVPPWVKKMSSLNRFVLMGCRKLVSVPPISDSISYIDANDCESLEILECSFHNPKVRLNFANCFKLNQEARDLIIQTNSSSAVLPGGQVPAYFTHRATGGGPLTIKLNEKPLPKSMRFKACILLLNKGDHDDACYEENSTEVFCQYNDSMHMLHPALAEHLYTFQIEAEVTSSELLFEFKLKTDDVWKIGECGLVQH
;
A
#
# COMPACT_ATOMS: atom_id res chain seq x y z
N MET A 1 12.06 14.92 29.41
CA MET A 1 12.95 15.15 28.26
C MET A 1 12.62 14.08 27.23
N SER A 2 12.03 14.52 26.12
CA SER A 2 11.70 13.64 25.01
C SER A 2 13.01 13.14 24.39
N TYR A 3 13.16 11.83 24.19
CA TYR A 3 14.37 11.21 23.63
C TYR A 3 14.80 11.82 22.28
N PHE A 4 13.86 12.50 21.60
CA PHE A 4 14.03 13.14 20.30
C PHE A 4 14.85 14.43 20.31
N GLU A 5 14.91 15.16 21.43
CA GLU A 5 15.65 16.43 21.50
C GLU A 5 17.17 16.20 21.47
N ASN A 6 17.63 15.07 22.03
CA ASN A 6 19.06 14.72 22.09
C ASN A 6 19.61 14.20 20.76
N LEU A 7 18.75 13.70 19.85
CA LEU A 7 19.20 13.06 18.60
C LEU A 7 19.78 14.08 17.62
N GLN A 8 19.34 15.34 17.70
CA GLN A 8 19.85 16.44 16.89
C GLN A 8 21.32 16.76 17.21
N GLU A 9 21.79 16.44 18.41
CA GLU A 9 23.17 16.71 18.85
C GLU A 9 24.20 15.77 18.21
N PHE A 10 23.74 14.68 17.56
CA PHE A 10 24.59 13.65 16.96
C PHE A 10 24.30 13.48 15.47
N PRO A 11 24.71 14.43 14.59
CA PRO A 11 24.42 14.36 13.16
C PRO A 11 24.94 13.10 12.48
N HIS A 12 26.11 12.59 12.89
CA HIS A 12 26.66 11.33 12.37
C HIS A 12 25.84 10.10 12.73
N ALA A 13 25.06 10.16 13.83
CA ALA A 13 24.15 9.09 14.19
C ALA A 13 22.93 9.11 13.26
N LEU A 14 22.39 10.29 12.92
CA LEU A 14 21.25 10.44 12.02
C LEU A 14 21.49 9.80 10.65
N GLU A 15 22.68 9.98 10.08
CA GLU A 15 23.06 9.40 8.78
C GLU A 15 23.11 7.87 8.78
N ARG A 16 23.22 7.25 9.97
CA ARG A 16 23.32 5.78 10.14
C ARG A 16 22.02 5.14 10.59
N ILE A 17 21.01 5.93 10.93
CA ILE A 17 19.70 5.41 11.35
C ILE A 17 19.00 4.80 10.14
N THR A 18 18.69 3.52 10.23
CA THR A 18 17.98 2.75 9.21
C THR A 18 16.50 2.58 9.53
N GLU A 19 16.11 2.71 10.78
CA GLU A 19 14.72 2.55 11.22
C GLU A 19 14.33 3.66 12.20
N LEU A 20 13.18 4.27 11.95
CA LEU A 20 12.57 5.26 12.84
C LEU A 20 11.15 4.83 13.15
N CYS A 21 10.82 4.75 14.44
CA CYS A 21 9.49 4.37 14.91
C CYS A 21 8.93 5.46 15.82
N LEU A 22 7.82 6.06 15.38
CA LEU A 22 7.00 7.03 16.09
C LEU A 22 5.59 6.41 16.17
N THR A 23 5.34 5.62 17.21
CA THR A 23 4.03 4.97 17.40
C THR A 23 3.24 5.70 18.48
N ASP A 24 1.96 5.96 18.23
CA ASP A 24 1.01 6.60 19.15
C ASP A 24 1.52 7.93 19.75
N THR A 25 2.29 8.68 18.96
CA THR A 25 2.83 9.97 19.39
C THR A 25 1.88 11.11 19.06
N GLU A 26 1.89 12.17 19.88
CA GLU A 26 1.05 13.36 19.65
C GLU A 26 1.65 14.36 18.65
N ILE A 27 2.59 13.93 17.81
CA ILE A 27 3.25 14.82 16.85
C ILE A 27 2.24 15.34 15.82
N GLN A 28 2.35 16.62 15.49
CA GLN A 28 1.60 17.24 14.40
C GLN A 28 2.40 17.27 13.10
N GLU A 29 3.73 17.28 13.24
CA GLU A 29 4.68 17.32 12.14
C GLU A 29 5.82 16.36 12.45
N VAL A 30 6.32 15.68 11.42
CA VAL A 30 7.57 14.91 11.52
C VAL A 30 8.73 15.89 11.66
N PRO A 31 9.64 15.70 12.63
CA PRO A 31 10.75 16.61 12.84
C PRO A 31 11.64 16.78 11.58
N PRO A 32 12.12 18.00 11.28
CA PRO A 32 12.89 18.27 10.05
C PRO A 32 14.19 17.48 9.91
N TRP A 33 14.77 16.98 11.00
CA TRP A 33 16.00 16.19 10.97
C TRP A 33 15.81 14.80 10.35
N VAL A 34 14.57 14.32 10.16
CA VAL A 34 14.32 13.08 9.39
C VAL A 34 14.85 13.19 7.97
N LYS A 35 14.87 14.39 7.39
CA LYS A 35 15.49 14.67 6.08
C LYS A 35 17.00 14.35 6.04
N LYS A 36 17.67 14.33 7.20
CA LYS A 36 19.11 14.03 7.32
C LYS A 36 19.38 12.53 7.47
N MET A 37 18.35 11.71 7.66
CA MET A 37 18.48 10.25 7.79
C MET A 37 18.58 9.60 6.41
N SER A 38 19.71 9.80 5.74
CA SER A 38 19.96 9.32 4.38
C SER A 38 19.87 7.79 4.25
N SER A 39 20.17 7.04 5.31
CA SER A 39 20.08 5.57 5.34
C SER A 39 18.73 5.03 5.82
N LEU A 40 17.73 5.90 6.06
CA LEU A 40 16.44 5.49 6.59
C LEU A 40 15.71 4.58 5.60
N ASN A 41 15.50 3.33 6.02
CA ASN A 41 14.90 2.27 5.22
C ASN A 41 13.48 1.91 5.70
N ARG A 42 13.22 1.99 7.01
CA ARG A 42 11.92 1.71 7.63
C ARG A 42 11.44 2.92 8.41
N PHE A 43 10.25 3.41 8.12
CA PHE A 43 9.63 4.52 8.83
C PHE A 43 8.23 4.15 9.33
N VAL A 44 8.06 4.07 10.65
CA VAL A 44 6.79 3.74 11.30
C VAL A 44 6.25 4.98 12.00
N LEU A 45 5.01 5.35 11.70
CA LEU A 45 4.23 6.49 12.17
C LEU A 45 2.88 6.05 12.76
N MET A 46 2.69 4.74 12.98
CA MET A 46 1.41 4.14 13.37
C MET A 46 0.74 4.87 14.53
N GLY A 47 -0.55 5.20 14.38
CA GLY A 47 -1.34 5.85 15.44
C GLY A 47 -0.98 7.31 15.73
N CYS A 48 -0.14 7.97 14.91
CA CYS A 48 0.12 9.41 15.03
C CYS A 48 -1.07 10.24 14.53
N ARG A 49 -2.21 10.18 15.24
CA ARG A 49 -3.51 10.73 14.81
C ARG A 49 -3.54 12.25 14.60
N LYS A 50 -2.58 12.99 15.13
CA LYS A 50 -2.45 14.46 14.98
C LYS A 50 -1.53 14.86 13.82
N LEU A 51 -0.82 13.91 13.20
CA LEU A 51 0.12 14.17 12.12
C LEU A 51 -0.62 14.62 10.86
N VAL A 52 -0.24 15.78 10.31
CA VAL A 52 -0.91 16.37 9.14
C VAL A 52 -0.16 16.11 7.84
N SER A 53 1.17 16.02 7.90
CA SER A 53 2.00 15.80 6.71
C SER A 53 3.19 14.90 6.97
N VAL A 54 3.60 14.17 5.93
CA VAL A 54 4.91 13.50 5.89
C VAL A 54 5.85 14.34 5.02
N PRO A 55 6.97 14.87 5.57
CA PRO A 55 7.92 15.67 4.83
C PRO A 55 8.71 14.80 3.83
N PRO A 56 9.55 15.40 2.97
CA PRO A 56 10.51 14.63 2.18
C PRO A 56 11.33 13.67 3.06
N ILE A 57 11.41 12.41 2.64
CA ILE A 57 12.18 11.33 3.28
C ILE A 57 13.23 10.78 2.32
N SER A 58 14.14 9.94 2.83
CA SER A 58 15.20 9.32 2.01
C SER A 58 14.64 8.42 0.91
N ASP A 59 15.31 8.42 -0.25
CA ASP A 59 15.04 7.50 -1.37
C ASP A 59 15.31 6.03 -1.03
N SER A 60 16.06 5.75 0.05
CA SER A 60 16.38 4.39 0.49
C SER A 60 15.23 3.68 1.23
N ILE A 61 14.11 4.37 1.45
CA ILE A 61 12.92 3.83 2.09
C ILE A 61 12.42 2.60 1.34
N SER A 62 12.20 1.53 2.10
CA SER A 62 11.59 0.28 1.61
C SER A 62 10.30 -0.06 2.34
N TYR A 63 10.02 0.59 3.46
CA TYR A 63 8.79 0.41 4.22
C TYR A 63 8.37 1.72 4.90
N ILE A 64 7.14 2.14 4.68
CA ILE A 64 6.46 3.17 5.47
C ILE A 64 5.15 2.62 6.01
N ASP A 65 4.89 2.89 7.29
CA ASP A 65 3.64 2.51 7.94
C ASP A 65 3.09 3.68 8.75
N ALA A 66 2.08 4.32 8.18
CA ALA A 66 1.33 5.41 8.77
C ALA A 66 -0.10 4.97 9.10
N ASN A 67 -0.33 3.68 9.37
CA ASN A 67 -1.65 3.19 9.76
C ASN A 67 -2.23 4.01 10.92
N ASP A 68 -3.53 4.30 10.87
CA ASP A 68 -4.25 5.08 11.89
C ASP A 68 -3.74 6.53 12.08
N CYS A 69 -3.11 7.13 11.06
CA CYS A 69 -2.83 8.57 11.01
C CYS A 69 -4.05 9.34 10.49
N GLU A 70 -5.10 9.46 11.31
CA GLU A 70 -6.41 10.01 10.93
C GLU A 70 -6.38 11.47 10.42
N SER A 71 -5.39 12.28 10.82
CA SER A 71 -5.25 13.67 10.37
C SER A 71 -4.30 13.84 9.17
N LEU A 72 -3.72 12.76 8.64
CA LEU A 72 -2.72 12.85 7.59
C LEU A 72 -3.37 13.24 6.26
N GLU A 73 -2.96 14.38 5.73
CA GLU A 73 -3.53 14.99 4.52
C GLU A 73 -2.54 15.00 3.36
N ILE A 74 -1.26 15.30 3.63
CA ILE A 74 -0.27 15.65 2.62
C ILE A 74 0.97 14.75 2.70
N LEU A 75 1.46 14.32 1.53
CA LEU A 75 2.73 13.64 1.38
C LEU A 75 3.66 14.51 0.52
N GLU A 76 4.74 15.00 1.10
CA GLU A 76 5.77 15.79 0.40
C GLU A 76 6.96 14.91 -0.05
N CYS A 77 6.81 13.58 0.04
CA CYS A 77 7.83 12.61 -0.29
C CYS A 77 7.59 11.94 -1.65
N SER A 78 8.65 11.36 -2.21
CA SER A 78 8.58 10.50 -3.39
C SER A 78 9.15 9.14 -3.05
N PHE A 79 8.57 8.09 -3.62
CA PHE A 79 9.02 6.72 -3.36
C PHE A 79 9.67 6.14 -4.63
N HIS A 80 10.99 6.23 -4.71
CA HIS A 80 11.75 5.78 -5.87
C HIS A 80 12.11 4.28 -5.86
N ASN A 81 12.07 3.65 -4.68
CA ASN A 81 12.38 2.24 -4.53
C ASN A 81 11.22 1.36 -5.02
N PRO A 82 11.40 0.53 -6.07
CA PRO A 82 10.31 -0.27 -6.62
C PRO A 82 9.82 -1.38 -5.68
N LYS A 83 10.61 -1.69 -4.64
CA LYS A 83 10.28 -2.68 -3.61
C LYS A 83 9.59 -2.07 -2.39
N VAL A 84 9.34 -0.77 -2.40
CA VAL A 84 8.72 -0.07 -1.27
C VAL A 84 7.36 -0.66 -0.95
N ARG A 85 7.05 -0.80 0.34
CA ARG A 85 5.71 -1.12 0.84
C ARG A 85 5.14 0.08 1.56
N LEU A 86 3.91 0.44 1.23
CA LEU A 86 3.25 1.64 1.72
C LEU A 86 2.00 1.26 2.50
N ASN A 87 1.99 1.46 3.81
CA ASN A 87 0.78 1.30 4.62
C ASN A 87 0.25 2.66 5.05
N PHE A 88 -0.87 3.07 4.44
CA PHE A 88 -1.63 4.26 4.80
C PHE A 88 -3.07 3.91 5.18
N ALA A 89 -3.28 2.70 5.71
CA ALA A 89 -4.59 2.29 6.21
C ALA A 89 -5.16 3.30 7.22
N ASN A 90 -6.47 3.52 7.16
CA ASN A 90 -7.22 4.46 8.00
C ASN A 90 -6.78 5.94 7.92
N CYS A 91 -5.95 6.34 6.95
CA CYS A 91 -5.61 7.73 6.68
C CYS A 91 -6.70 8.43 5.84
N PHE A 92 -7.91 8.54 6.37
CA PHE A 92 -9.10 8.98 5.61
C PHE A 92 -9.05 10.43 5.11
N LYS A 93 -8.16 11.27 5.66
CA LYS A 93 -7.99 12.66 5.24
C LYS A 93 -6.96 12.87 4.13
N LEU A 94 -6.32 11.82 3.61
CA LEU A 94 -5.37 11.95 2.51
C LEU A 94 -6.02 12.72 1.35
N ASN A 95 -5.38 13.81 0.93
CA ASN A 95 -5.86 14.60 -0.18
C ASN A 95 -5.68 13.84 -1.51
N GLN A 96 -6.27 14.36 -2.59
CA GLN A 96 -6.24 13.66 -3.88
C GLN A 96 -4.82 13.48 -4.42
N GLU A 97 -3.93 14.47 -4.25
CA GLU A 97 -2.53 14.40 -4.71
C GLU A 97 -1.76 13.29 -3.98
N ALA A 98 -1.92 13.16 -2.66
CA ALA A 98 -1.30 12.12 -1.86
C ALA A 98 -1.83 10.73 -2.23
N ARG A 99 -3.14 10.61 -2.47
CA ARG A 99 -3.76 9.36 -2.93
C ARG A 99 -3.23 8.96 -4.31
N ASP A 100 -3.16 9.91 -5.23
CA ASP A 100 -2.62 9.69 -6.58
C ASP A 100 -1.15 9.29 -6.53
N LEU A 101 -0.35 9.94 -5.67
CA LEU A 101 1.04 9.56 -5.43
C LEU A 101 1.15 8.09 -4.98
N ILE A 102 0.39 7.65 -3.97
CA ILE A 102 0.41 6.26 -3.49
C ILE A 102 -0.01 5.29 -4.59
N ILE A 103 -1.09 5.60 -5.32
CA ILE A 103 -1.66 4.74 -6.38
C ILE A 103 -0.75 4.68 -7.61
N GLN A 104 -0.02 5.73 -7.94
CA GLN A 104 0.85 5.78 -9.13
C GLN A 104 2.30 5.38 -8.82
N THR A 105 2.71 5.44 -7.57
CA THR A 105 4.04 4.97 -7.15
C THR A 105 4.25 3.53 -7.57
N ASN A 106 5.42 3.22 -8.13
CA ASN A 106 5.77 1.86 -8.51
C ASN A 106 6.15 1.00 -7.28
N SER A 107 5.23 0.81 -6.33
CA SER A 107 5.46 0.09 -5.08
C SER A 107 5.27 -1.42 -5.21
N SER A 108 5.92 -2.19 -4.34
CA SER A 108 5.67 -3.63 -4.22
C SER A 108 4.26 -3.90 -3.73
N SER A 109 3.82 -3.15 -2.73
CA SER A 109 2.44 -3.10 -2.29
C SER A 109 2.09 -1.74 -1.70
N ALA A 110 0.80 -1.38 -1.72
CA ALA A 110 0.27 -0.26 -0.98
C ALA A 110 -1.15 -0.52 -0.48
N VAL A 111 -1.50 0.03 0.67
CA VAL A 111 -2.88 0.10 1.18
C VAL A 111 -3.23 1.54 1.54
N LEU A 112 -4.42 1.99 1.15
CA LEU A 112 -4.96 3.31 1.45
C LEU A 112 -6.49 3.31 1.42
N PRO A 113 -7.17 4.29 2.04
CA PRO A 113 -8.61 4.42 1.93
C PRO A 113 -9.12 4.66 0.50
N GLY A 114 -10.21 3.98 0.15
CA GLY A 114 -10.94 4.18 -1.10
C GLY A 114 -12.10 3.21 -1.27
N GLY A 115 -13.24 3.73 -1.70
CA GLY A 115 -14.47 2.94 -1.88
C GLY A 115 -14.67 2.31 -3.26
N GLN A 116 -13.79 2.60 -4.23
CA GLN A 116 -13.88 2.08 -5.60
C GLN A 116 -12.50 2.03 -6.25
N VAL A 117 -12.29 1.09 -7.18
CA VAL A 117 -11.03 1.02 -7.93
C VAL A 117 -10.88 2.26 -8.82
N PRO A 118 -9.76 3.00 -8.73
CA PRO A 118 -9.55 4.22 -9.50
C PRO A 118 -9.63 4.01 -11.02
N ALA A 119 -10.09 5.02 -11.76
CA ALA A 119 -10.20 4.98 -13.23
C ALA A 119 -8.83 4.83 -13.95
N TYR A 120 -7.73 5.10 -13.24
CA TYR A 120 -6.37 4.79 -13.66
C TYR A 120 -6.18 3.30 -14.01
N PHE A 121 -6.89 2.39 -13.34
CA PHE A 121 -6.92 0.98 -13.70
C PHE A 121 -7.88 0.78 -14.89
N THR A 122 -7.30 0.55 -16.06
CA THR A 122 -8.03 0.55 -17.33
C THR A 122 -8.84 -0.72 -17.58
N HIS A 123 -8.41 -1.85 -17.00
CA HIS A 123 -9.14 -3.11 -17.04
C HIS A 123 -9.75 -3.33 -15.66
N ARG A 124 -11.08 -3.43 -15.56
CA ARG A 124 -11.80 -3.55 -14.28
C ARG A 124 -12.89 -4.61 -14.35
N ALA A 125 -13.11 -5.27 -13.22
CA ALA A 125 -14.16 -6.27 -13.04
C ALA A 125 -14.73 -6.18 -11.63
N THR A 126 -16.01 -6.50 -11.48
CA THR A 126 -16.60 -6.77 -10.17
C THR A 126 -16.14 -8.15 -9.69
N GLY A 127 -15.88 -8.31 -8.40
CA GLY A 127 -15.28 -9.52 -7.87
C GLY A 127 -13.79 -9.63 -8.23
N GLY A 128 -13.27 -10.85 -8.18
CA GLY A 128 -11.87 -11.15 -8.46
C GLY A 128 -11.50 -11.19 -9.95
N GLY A 129 -12.43 -11.01 -10.88
CA GLY A 129 -12.21 -11.21 -12.32
C GLY A 129 -13.29 -12.11 -12.94
N PRO A 130 -13.10 -12.60 -14.18
CA PRO A 130 -11.86 -12.53 -14.98
C PRO A 130 -11.60 -11.16 -15.63
N LEU A 131 -10.32 -10.88 -15.91
CA LEU A 131 -9.83 -9.73 -16.69
C LEU A 131 -8.97 -10.22 -17.85
N THR A 132 -9.32 -9.83 -19.08
CA THR A 132 -8.62 -10.25 -20.30
C THR A 132 -7.84 -9.09 -20.92
N ILE A 133 -6.54 -9.26 -21.14
CA ILE A 133 -5.66 -8.27 -21.78
C ILE A 133 -5.16 -8.82 -23.11
N LYS A 134 -5.42 -8.08 -24.19
CA LYS A 134 -5.00 -8.45 -25.55
C LYS A 134 -3.71 -7.72 -25.93
N LEU A 135 -2.72 -8.47 -26.38
CA LEU A 135 -1.42 -7.98 -26.81
C LEU A 135 -1.39 -7.82 -28.33
N ASN A 136 -1.04 -6.63 -28.77
CA ASN A 136 -0.95 -6.30 -30.20
C ASN A 136 0.49 -6.25 -30.73
N GLU A 137 1.49 -6.41 -29.85
CA GLU A 137 2.91 -6.31 -30.19
C GLU A 137 3.44 -7.57 -30.88
N LYS A 138 4.35 -7.39 -31.86
CA LYS A 138 5.08 -8.47 -32.52
C LYS A 138 6.55 -8.09 -32.70
N PRO A 139 7.51 -8.90 -32.22
CA PRO A 139 7.33 -10.15 -31.46
C PRO A 139 6.75 -9.89 -30.06
N LEU A 140 6.11 -10.91 -29.48
CA LEU A 140 5.63 -10.81 -28.10
C LEU A 140 6.82 -10.74 -27.12
N PRO A 141 6.75 -9.91 -26.06
CA PRO A 141 7.75 -9.89 -25.01
C PRO A 141 7.74 -11.22 -24.23
N LYS A 142 8.78 -11.48 -23.42
CA LYS A 142 8.86 -12.68 -22.58
C LYS A 142 7.95 -12.58 -21.33
N SER A 143 7.96 -11.42 -20.68
CA SER A 143 7.12 -11.11 -19.53
C SER A 143 6.63 -9.67 -19.62
N MET A 144 5.55 -9.40 -18.90
CA MET A 144 4.98 -8.06 -18.77
C MET A 144 4.66 -7.79 -17.30
N ARG A 145 4.76 -6.52 -16.91
CA ARG A 145 4.42 -6.07 -15.57
C ARG A 145 3.08 -5.35 -15.57
N PHE A 146 2.34 -5.61 -14.52
CA PHE A 146 1.04 -5.02 -14.28
C PHE A 146 1.00 -4.51 -12.85
N LYS A 147 0.23 -3.44 -12.65
CA LYS A 147 -0.21 -3.02 -11.33
C LYS A 147 -1.66 -3.43 -11.15
N ALA A 148 -1.92 -4.21 -10.11
CA ALA A 148 -3.26 -4.59 -9.72
C ALA A 148 -3.79 -3.67 -8.62
N CYS A 149 -5.10 -3.54 -8.55
CA CYS A 149 -5.83 -2.93 -7.46
C CYS A 149 -6.98 -3.83 -7.02
N ILE A 150 -7.11 -4.07 -5.73
CA ILE A 150 -8.16 -4.88 -5.13
C ILE A 150 -8.90 -4.02 -4.11
N LEU A 151 -10.24 -4.04 -4.20
CA LEU A 151 -11.13 -3.54 -3.17
C LEU A 151 -11.74 -4.73 -2.43
N LEU A 152 -11.53 -4.80 -1.12
CA LEU A 152 -12.15 -5.81 -0.26
C LEU A 152 -13.51 -5.33 0.23
N LEU A 153 -14.46 -6.25 0.31
CA LEU A 153 -15.74 -6.07 0.97
C LEU A 153 -15.88 -7.10 2.07
N ASN A 154 -16.47 -6.68 3.19
CA ASN A 154 -16.94 -7.63 4.18
C ASN A 154 -18.14 -8.39 3.60
N LYS A 155 -18.18 -9.72 3.80
CA LYS A 155 -19.26 -10.57 3.31
C LYS A 155 -20.59 -10.29 4.01
N GLY A 156 -20.56 -9.75 5.24
CA GLY A 156 -21.71 -9.26 5.99
C GLY A 156 -22.80 -10.33 6.14
N ASP A 157 -22.68 -11.19 7.15
CA ASP A 157 -23.78 -11.96 7.79
C ASP A 157 -23.17 -12.97 8.79
N HIS A 158 -22.61 -12.48 9.90
CA HIS A 158 -22.44 -13.31 11.10
C HIS A 158 -23.20 -12.66 12.26
N ASP A 159 -24.46 -13.06 12.37
CA ASP A 159 -25.38 -12.75 13.48
C ASP A 159 -25.07 -13.61 14.73
N ASP A 160 -23.85 -14.16 14.86
CA ASP A 160 -23.50 -15.08 15.94
C ASP A 160 -22.35 -14.53 16.78
N ALA A 161 -22.64 -14.31 18.06
CA ALA A 161 -21.82 -13.56 19.03
C ALA A 161 -20.58 -14.32 19.53
N CYS A 162 -20.07 -15.29 18.78
CA CYS A 162 -18.95 -16.13 19.17
C CYS A 162 -18.20 -16.54 17.91
N TYR A 163 -17.09 -15.88 17.55
CA TYR A 163 -15.84 -16.46 17.05
C TYR A 163 -14.92 -15.34 16.51
N GLU A 164 -13.71 -15.34 17.09
CA GLU A 164 -12.37 -15.03 16.57
C GLU A 164 -12.13 -13.79 15.70
N GLU A 165 -11.11 -13.03 16.13
CA GLU A 165 -10.47 -11.89 15.47
C GLU A 165 -10.62 -11.91 13.94
N ASN A 166 -11.35 -10.93 13.38
CA ASN A 166 -11.37 -10.69 11.94
C ASN A 166 -9.95 -10.85 11.40
N SER A 167 -9.74 -11.75 10.43
CA SER A 167 -8.40 -12.00 9.88
C SER A 167 -7.77 -10.65 9.52
N THR A 168 -6.66 -10.32 10.17
CA THR A 168 -5.94 -9.06 9.94
C THR A 168 -5.17 -9.08 8.63
N GLU A 169 -5.03 -10.26 8.02
CA GLU A 169 -4.31 -10.50 6.78
C GLU A 169 -5.17 -11.33 5.83
N VAL A 170 -5.18 -10.94 4.55
CA VAL A 170 -5.86 -11.70 3.50
C VAL A 170 -4.86 -11.99 2.39
N PHE A 171 -4.83 -13.22 1.87
CA PHE A 171 -3.95 -13.55 0.76
C PHE A 171 -4.73 -13.54 -0.55
N CYS A 172 -4.37 -12.62 -1.44
CA CYS A 172 -4.82 -12.59 -2.82
C CYS A 172 -3.89 -13.43 -3.70
N GLN A 173 -4.44 -14.41 -4.39
CA GLN A 173 -3.73 -15.30 -5.30
C GLN A 173 -3.97 -14.91 -6.76
N TYR A 174 -2.89 -14.90 -7.55
CA TYR A 174 -2.90 -14.90 -9.02
C TYR A 174 -1.91 -15.97 -9.50
N ASN A 175 -2.40 -16.97 -10.25
CA ASN A 175 -1.63 -18.18 -10.58
C ASN A 175 -0.97 -18.78 -9.31
N ASP A 176 0.34 -19.01 -9.34
CA ASP A 176 1.10 -19.52 -8.19
C ASP A 176 1.63 -18.41 -7.26
N SER A 177 1.38 -17.14 -7.60
CA SER A 177 1.81 -15.98 -6.82
C SER A 177 0.80 -15.63 -5.73
N MET A 178 1.30 -15.38 -4.51
CA MET A 178 0.52 -14.95 -3.37
C MET A 178 0.89 -13.53 -2.96
N HIS A 179 -0.11 -12.68 -2.75
CA HIS A 179 0.03 -11.31 -2.30
C HIS A 179 -0.72 -11.12 -0.99
N MET A 180 0.01 -10.69 0.04
CA MET A 180 -0.59 -10.37 1.34
C MET A 180 -1.24 -8.98 1.28
N LEU A 181 -2.51 -8.92 1.66
CA LEU A 181 -3.29 -7.72 1.87
C LEU A 181 -3.39 -7.50 3.38
N HIS A 182 -2.67 -6.50 3.88
CA HIS A 182 -2.60 -6.20 5.31
C HIS A 182 -2.56 -4.68 5.53
N PRO A 183 -3.28 -4.16 6.53
CA PRO A 183 -4.34 -4.85 7.27
C PRO A 183 -5.56 -5.12 6.38
N ALA A 184 -6.34 -6.15 6.68
CA ALA A 184 -7.59 -6.47 5.97
C ALA A 184 -8.73 -5.55 6.44
N LEU A 185 -9.21 -4.69 5.54
CA LEU A 185 -10.14 -3.62 5.83
C LEU A 185 -11.13 -3.47 4.67
N ALA A 186 -12.38 -3.19 5.01
CA ALA A 186 -13.37 -2.71 4.05
C ALA A 186 -13.04 -1.26 3.68
N GLU A 187 -13.52 -0.79 2.53
CA GLU A 187 -13.34 0.62 2.09
C GLU A 187 -11.87 1.02 1.90
N HIS A 188 -11.00 0.04 1.69
CA HIS A 188 -9.58 0.22 1.42
C HIS A 188 -9.20 -0.38 0.07
N LEU A 189 -8.27 0.28 -0.59
CA LEU A 189 -7.67 -0.16 -1.83
C LEU A 189 -6.32 -0.78 -1.54
N TYR A 190 -6.09 -1.96 -2.11
CA TYR A 190 -4.81 -2.63 -2.07
C TYR A 190 -4.23 -2.62 -3.46
N THR A 191 -3.00 -2.12 -3.62
CA THR A 191 -2.27 -2.20 -4.89
C THR A 191 -1.03 -3.05 -4.74
N PHE A 192 -0.65 -3.76 -5.79
CA PHE A 192 0.58 -4.57 -5.83
C PHE A 192 1.00 -4.84 -7.27
N GLN A 193 2.28 -5.15 -7.46
CA GLN A 193 2.83 -5.52 -8.75
C GLN A 193 2.60 -7.00 -9.06
N ILE A 194 2.37 -7.29 -10.34
CA ILE A 194 2.29 -8.62 -10.91
C ILE A 194 3.24 -8.69 -12.10
N GLU A 195 4.10 -9.69 -12.12
CA GLU A 195 4.82 -10.08 -13.32
C GLU A 195 4.15 -11.30 -13.95
N ALA A 196 3.74 -11.18 -15.20
CA ALA A 196 3.08 -12.23 -15.95
C ALA A 196 3.98 -12.69 -17.10
N GLU A 197 4.19 -14.00 -17.22
CA GLU A 197 4.82 -14.59 -18.39
C GLU A 197 3.88 -14.51 -19.59
N VAL A 198 4.43 -14.12 -20.74
CA VAL A 198 3.66 -13.97 -21.97
C VAL A 198 3.85 -15.20 -22.84
N THR A 199 2.87 -16.11 -22.76
CA THR A 199 2.84 -17.35 -23.55
C THR A 199 1.87 -17.29 -24.73
N SER A 200 0.99 -16.29 -24.76
CA SER A 200 -0.02 -16.09 -25.80
C SER A 200 -0.29 -14.60 -26.03
N SER A 201 -0.99 -14.24 -27.11
CA SER A 201 -1.42 -12.86 -27.38
C SER A 201 -2.56 -12.39 -26.47
N GLU A 202 -3.05 -13.24 -25.58
CA GLU A 202 -4.09 -12.93 -24.60
C GLU A 202 -3.65 -13.39 -23.20
N LEU A 203 -3.74 -12.49 -22.23
CA LEU A 203 -3.46 -12.76 -20.82
C LEU A 203 -4.75 -12.70 -20.02
N LEU A 204 -4.98 -13.70 -19.17
CA LEU A 204 -6.16 -13.81 -18.31
C LEU A 204 -5.74 -13.64 -16.85
N PHE A 205 -6.38 -12.70 -16.15
CA PHE A 205 -6.17 -12.45 -14.73
C PHE A 205 -7.44 -12.77 -13.94
N GLU A 206 -7.30 -13.60 -12.92
CA GLU A 206 -8.35 -13.90 -11.95
C GLU A 206 -7.71 -13.92 -10.56
N PHE A 207 -8.28 -13.12 -9.65
CA PHE A 207 -7.84 -12.98 -8.27
C PHE A 207 -8.75 -13.78 -7.36
N LYS A 208 -8.14 -14.52 -6.43
CA LYS A 208 -8.87 -15.32 -5.43
C LYS A 208 -8.34 -15.03 -4.05
N LEU A 209 -9.22 -14.97 -3.06
CA LEU A 209 -8.81 -14.91 -1.66
C LEU A 209 -8.61 -16.34 -1.16
N LYS A 210 -7.47 -16.58 -0.50
CA LYS A 210 -7.19 -17.89 0.10
C LYS A 210 -7.87 -17.98 1.46
N THR A 211 -8.77 -18.96 1.62
CA THR A 211 -9.40 -19.35 2.90
C THR A 211 -9.86 -18.14 3.72
N ASP A 212 -10.90 -17.48 3.22
CA ASP A 212 -11.46 -16.33 3.91
C ASP A 212 -12.99 -16.40 3.90
N ASP A 213 -13.58 -16.55 5.08
CA ASP A 213 -15.04 -16.59 5.28
C ASP A 213 -15.62 -15.20 5.57
N VAL A 214 -14.77 -14.19 5.80
CA VAL A 214 -15.16 -12.83 6.19
C VAL A 214 -15.07 -11.86 5.02
N TRP A 215 -14.05 -11.99 4.19
CA TRP A 215 -13.72 -11.06 3.11
C TRP A 215 -14.06 -11.63 1.74
N LYS A 216 -14.50 -10.76 0.84
CA LYS A 216 -14.61 -11.04 -0.60
C LYS A 216 -13.99 -9.89 -1.38
N ILE A 217 -13.54 -10.18 -2.60
CA ILE A 217 -13.17 -9.11 -3.54
C ILE A 217 -14.47 -8.47 -4.03
N GLY A 218 -14.61 -7.16 -3.87
CA GLY A 218 -15.73 -6.40 -4.41
C GLY A 218 -15.47 -5.93 -5.83
N GLU A 219 -14.28 -5.40 -6.07
CA GLU A 219 -13.84 -4.91 -7.37
C GLU A 219 -12.34 -5.17 -7.50
N CYS A 220 -11.90 -5.47 -8.71
CA CYS A 220 -10.49 -5.54 -9.06
C CYS A 220 -10.19 -4.71 -10.32
N GLY A 221 -8.95 -4.25 -10.42
CA GLY A 221 -8.46 -3.56 -11.60
C GLY A 221 -7.02 -3.91 -11.93
N LEU A 222 -6.69 -3.78 -13.21
CA LEU A 222 -5.34 -3.91 -13.76
C LEU A 222 -5.01 -2.73 -14.67
N VAL A 223 -3.74 -2.33 -14.62
CA VAL A 223 -3.10 -1.47 -15.61
C VAL A 223 -1.72 -2.02 -15.93
N GLN A 224 -1.32 -1.93 -17.20
CA GLN A 224 0.04 -2.26 -17.61
C GLN A 224 1.00 -1.17 -17.11
N HIS A 225 2.11 -1.58 -16.50
CA HIS A 225 3.13 -0.69 -15.93
C HIS A 225 4.50 -0.93 -16.56
#